data_AF-A0A7W0ZCY4-F1
#
_entry.id   AF-A0A7W0ZCY4-F1
#
_cell.length_a   1.000
_cell.length_b   1.000
_cell.length_c   1.000
_cell.angle_alpha   90.00
_cell.angle_beta   90.00
_cell.angle_gamma   90.00
#
_symmetry.space_group_name_H-M   'P 1'
#
loop_
_entity.id
_entity.type
_entity.pdbx_description
1 polymer ?
#
loop_
_entity_poly.entity_id
_entity_poly.type
_entity_poly.pdbx_seq_one_letter_code
_entity_poly.pdbx_strand_id
1 'polypeptide(L)'
;MLGLHEFALGGYFMEYLYYFNLLLPAMSLCFGAFCFYLVRDMPRSVGVGSVVAIIAAIEAALLYVYWGDEAGRVGTVGYWVGGTLMGVAAISTFARVLLSRRFFLGPASALVAGLAFAGGSAYAFNGSLGTFTRGDSHSRTASANTFQVAMRIVPYLRRELGDGRLPAFWYDDTAANGAHVGIQSLYYFSYTYLGRDMPKVNGDFKTRLATINPEVIVLLCSDQSCDGGPDNLRSKGIPIDFRTEHRFANGDLQVWVKIFDLTRV
;
A
#
# COMPACT_ATOMS: atom_id res chain seq x y z
N MET A 1 -9.56 16.55 3.33
CA MET A 1 -10.32 16.58 4.61
C MET A 1 -10.88 15.22 5.02
N LEU A 2 -10.88 14.17 4.17
CA LEU A 2 -11.23 12.82 4.61
C LEU A 2 -10.22 12.29 5.65
N GLY A 3 -8.92 12.46 5.38
CA GLY A 3 -7.86 11.95 6.26
C GLY A 3 -7.97 12.42 7.72
N LEU A 4 -8.30 13.69 7.98
CA LEU A 4 -8.40 14.22 9.35
C LEU A 4 -9.70 13.80 10.07
N HIS A 5 -10.78 13.56 9.32
CA HIS A 5 -12.06 13.13 9.86
C HIS A 5 -12.08 11.62 10.13
N GLU A 6 -11.39 10.82 9.30
CA GLU A 6 -11.10 9.41 9.60
C GLU A 6 -10.05 9.25 10.70
N PHE A 7 -9.04 10.13 10.75
CA PHE A 7 -8.02 10.22 11.81
C PHE A 7 -8.62 10.37 13.21
N ALA A 8 -9.70 11.14 13.36
CA ALA A 8 -10.30 11.41 14.66
C ALA A 8 -11.45 10.45 15.04
N LEU A 9 -12.17 9.87 14.07
CA LEU A 9 -13.49 9.24 14.33
C LEU A 9 -13.70 7.85 13.71
N GLY A 10 -12.82 7.38 12.81
CA GLY A 10 -13.12 6.24 11.95
C GLY A 10 -12.72 4.85 12.49
N GLY A 11 -11.73 4.75 13.39
CA GLY A 11 -11.19 3.43 13.82
C GLY A 11 -10.36 2.68 12.77
N TYR A 12 -10.42 3.10 11.49
CA TYR A 12 -9.64 2.55 10.37
C TYR A 12 -8.21 3.11 10.26
N PHE A 13 -7.72 3.81 11.30
CA PHE A 13 -6.38 4.41 11.37
C PHE A 13 -5.28 3.45 10.93
N MET A 14 -5.34 2.21 11.40
CA MET A 14 -4.34 1.21 11.06
C MET A 14 -4.46 0.73 9.63
N GLU A 15 -5.65 0.66 9.03
CA GLU A 15 -5.83 0.02 7.72
C GLU A 15 -5.28 0.88 6.57
N TYR A 16 -5.46 2.21 6.65
CA TYR A 16 -4.85 3.16 5.70
C TYR A 16 -3.34 3.31 5.93
N LEU A 17 -2.88 3.31 7.18
CA LEU A 17 -1.45 3.33 7.51
C LEU A 17 -0.73 2.03 7.14
N TYR A 18 -1.42 0.89 7.22
CA TYR A 18 -0.87 -0.43 6.92
C TYR A 18 -0.48 -0.58 5.45
N TYR A 19 -1.24 0.05 4.54
CA TYR A 19 -0.93 0.03 3.10
C TYR A 19 0.02 1.15 2.66
N PHE A 20 -0.01 2.34 3.29
CA PHE A 20 0.68 3.52 2.76
C PHE A 20 1.84 4.06 3.59
N ASN A 21 2.06 3.56 4.81
CA ASN A 21 2.88 4.33 5.75
C ASN A 21 3.78 3.48 6.62
N LEU A 22 4.61 2.62 6.00
CA LEU A 22 5.80 2.04 6.65
C LEU A 22 6.74 3.11 7.26
N LEU A 23 6.60 4.37 6.84
CA LEU A 23 7.34 5.50 7.39
C LEU A 23 6.82 5.93 8.77
N LEU A 24 5.52 5.90 9.05
CA LEU A 24 5.00 6.42 10.33
C LEU A 24 5.53 5.62 11.54
N PRO A 25 5.46 4.27 11.60
CA PRO A 25 6.01 3.52 12.71
C PRO A 25 7.54 3.69 12.84
N ALA A 26 8.25 3.70 11.71
CA ALA A 26 9.70 3.90 11.70
C ALA A 26 10.10 5.30 12.19
N MET A 27 9.39 6.34 11.75
CA MET A 27 9.59 7.72 12.19
C MET A 27 9.20 7.89 13.66
N SER A 28 8.10 7.30 14.13
CA SER A 28 7.70 7.33 15.55
C SER A 28 8.70 6.62 16.46
N LEU A 29 9.26 5.47 16.04
CA LEU A 29 10.29 4.75 16.81
C LEU A 29 11.61 5.53 16.84
N CYS A 30 12.05 6.08 15.70
CA CYS A 30 13.22 6.95 15.67
C CYS A 30 13.03 8.24 16.45
N PHE A 31 11.82 8.80 16.43
CA PHE A 31 11.44 9.96 17.21
C PHE A 31 11.42 9.67 18.71
N GLY A 32 10.86 8.53 19.13
CA GLY A 32 10.89 8.08 20.51
C GLY A 32 12.31 7.83 21.02
N ALA A 33 13.14 7.19 20.20
CA ALA A 33 14.56 7.00 20.51
C ALA A 33 15.31 8.34 20.61
N PHE A 34 15.10 9.25 19.67
CA PHE A 34 15.72 10.58 19.67
C PHE A 34 15.29 11.41 20.89
N CYS A 35 14.00 11.44 21.22
CA CYS A 35 13.47 12.10 22.41
C CYS A 35 14.03 11.49 23.70
N PHE A 36 14.11 10.16 23.78
CA PHE A 36 14.69 9.46 24.93
C PHE A 36 16.17 9.82 25.12
N TYR A 37 16.97 9.83 24.05
CA TYR A 37 18.38 10.19 24.10
C TYR A 37 18.64 11.68 24.36
N LEU A 38 17.73 12.54 23.89
CA LEU A 38 17.73 13.96 24.17
C LEU A 38 17.44 14.21 25.66
N VAL A 39 16.38 13.61 26.20
CA VAL A 39 15.94 13.84 27.60
C VAL A 39 16.88 13.20 28.61
N ARG A 40 17.41 11.99 28.33
CA ARG A 40 18.21 11.23 29.30
C ARG A 40 19.54 11.91 29.66
N ASP A 41 20.15 12.61 28.71
CA ASP A 41 21.51 13.09 28.85
C ASP A 41 21.67 14.59 28.52
N MET A 42 20.57 15.35 28.48
CA MET A 42 20.65 16.79 28.26
C MET A 42 21.26 17.49 29.47
N PRO A 43 22.26 18.37 29.29
CA PRO A 43 22.66 19.28 30.34
C PRO A 43 21.46 20.15 30.70
N ARG A 44 21.25 20.41 32.00
CA ARG A 44 20.10 21.20 32.53
C ARG A 44 19.91 22.58 31.87
N SER A 45 20.91 23.06 31.13
CA SER A 45 20.89 24.31 30.37
C SER A 45 20.11 24.24 29.05
N VAL A 46 19.86 23.06 28.49
CA VAL A 46 18.97 22.91 27.34
C VAL A 46 17.54 22.86 27.89
N GLY A 47 16.85 23.99 27.79
CA GLY A 47 15.50 24.12 28.34
C GLY A 47 14.51 23.19 27.66
N VAL A 48 13.51 22.73 28.42
CA VAL A 48 12.35 21.94 27.93
C VAL A 48 11.74 22.55 26.67
N GLY A 49 11.79 23.88 26.53
CA GLY A 49 11.36 24.60 25.33
C GLY A 49 12.04 24.16 24.03
N SER A 50 13.32 23.80 24.05
CA SER A 50 14.04 23.31 22.85
C SER A 50 13.55 21.93 22.41
N VAL A 51 13.25 21.05 23.36
CA VAL A 51 12.67 19.73 23.08
C VAL A 51 11.26 19.88 22.51
N VAL A 52 10.43 20.69 23.16
CA VAL A 52 9.06 20.96 22.71
C VAL A 52 9.05 21.60 21.32
N ALA A 53 9.98 22.52 21.03
CA ALA A 53 10.07 23.16 19.71
C ALA A 53 10.45 22.15 18.60
N ILE A 54 11.36 21.21 18.87
CA ILE A 54 11.73 20.16 17.91
C ILE A 54 10.55 19.21 17.67
N ILE A 55 9.87 18.79 18.74
CA ILE A 55 8.66 17.96 18.65
C ILE A 55 7.59 18.67 17.81
N ALA A 56 7.31 19.94 18.12
CA ALA A 56 6.34 20.74 17.40
C ALA A 56 6.71 20.94 15.92
N ALA A 57 8.00 21.12 15.60
CA ALA A 57 8.46 21.25 14.23
C ALA A 57 8.30 19.96 13.41
N ILE A 58 8.55 18.79 14.04
CA ILE A 58 8.39 17.48 13.42
C ILE A 58 6.91 17.18 13.19
N GLU A 59 6.07 17.39 14.21
CA GLU A 59 4.61 17.23 14.10
C GLU A 59 4.02 18.18 13.05
N ALA A 60 4.45 19.44 13.01
CA ALA A 60 4.02 20.40 11.99
C ALA A 60 4.45 19.97 10.58
N ALA A 61 5.66 19.41 10.41
CA ALA A 61 6.12 18.88 9.13
C ALA A 61 5.34 17.64 8.70
N LEU A 62 5.04 16.73 9.62
CA LEU A 62 4.18 15.56 9.37
C LEU A 62 2.78 16.02 8.98
N LEU A 63 2.17 16.89 9.78
CA LEU A 63 0.89 17.49 9.47
C LEU A 63 0.91 18.12 8.09
N TYR A 64 1.91 18.93 7.74
CA TYR A 64 2.04 19.55 6.42
C TYR A 64 2.15 18.55 5.27
N VAL A 65 2.95 17.49 5.42
CA VAL A 65 3.11 16.43 4.42
C VAL A 65 1.80 15.68 4.18
N TYR A 66 1.02 15.45 5.25
CA TYR A 66 -0.30 14.82 5.17
C TYR A 66 -1.46 15.83 5.04
N TRP A 67 -1.16 17.14 4.96
CA TRP A 67 -2.18 18.18 4.86
C TRP A 67 -2.56 18.39 3.40
N GLY A 68 -3.58 17.65 2.99
CA GLY A 68 -4.02 17.60 1.60
C GLY A 68 -3.23 16.53 0.86
N ASP A 69 -3.95 15.55 0.31
CA ASP A 69 -3.41 14.38 -0.37
C ASP A 69 -2.72 14.76 -1.71
N GLU A 70 -1.74 15.66 -1.68
CA GLU A 70 -0.98 16.11 -2.84
C GLU A 70 0.30 15.27 -3.00
N ALA A 71 0.42 14.58 -4.14
CA ALA A 71 1.55 13.71 -4.48
C ALA A 71 2.92 14.40 -4.33
N GLY A 72 3.00 15.70 -4.67
CA GLY A 72 4.22 16.48 -4.58
C GLY A 72 4.74 16.67 -3.14
N ARG A 73 3.86 16.66 -2.14
CA ARG A 73 4.22 16.84 -0.72
C ARG A 73 4.67 15.54 -0.08
N VAL A 74 4.00 14.43 -0.38
CA VAL A 74 4.33 13.09 0.12
C VAL A 74 5.57 12.51 -0.58
N GLY A 75 5.76 12.83 -1.87
CA GLY A 75 6.91 12.40 -2.66
C GLY A 75 8.20 13.15 -2.32
N THR A 76 8.62 14.05 -3.21
CA THR A 76 9.96 14.66 -3.15
C THR A 76 10.19 15.48 -1.87
N VAL A 77 9.19 16.22 -1.40
CA VAL A 77 9.32 17.05 -0.19
C VAL A 77 9.40 16.19 1.07
N GLY A 78 8.51 15.20 1.23
CA GLY A 78 8.56 14.22 2.31
C GLY A 78 9.88 13.44 2.33
N TYR A 79 10.41 13.07 1.17
CA TYR A 79 11.72 12.44 1.03
C TYR A 79 12.85 13.32 1.58
N TRP A 80 12.92 14.60 1.19
CA TRP A 80 13.97 15.50 1.66
C TRP A 80 13.84 15.82 3.15
N VAL A 81 12.63 16.04 3.65
CA VAL A 81 12.39 16.32 5.08
C VAL A 81 12.74 15.10 5.93
N GLY A 82 12.23 13.91 5.56
CA GLY A 82 12.53 12.67 6.25
C GLY A 82 14.01 12.33 6.21
N GLY A 83 14.62 12.37 5.01
CA GLY A 83 16.05 12.12 4.82
C GLY A 83 16.94 13.10 5.61
N THR A 84 16.56 14.38 5.71
CA THR A 84 17.31 15.38 6.48
C THR A 84 17.22 15.11 7.97
N LEU A 85 16.02 14.86 8.52
CA LEU A 85 15.84 14.52 9.94
C LEU A 85 16.59 13.25 10.31
N MET A 86 16.59 12.24 9.42
CA MET A 86 17.33 11.01 9.57
C MET A 86 18.85 11.23 9.56
N GLY A 87 19.34 12.05 8.62
CA GLY A 87 20.76 12.41 8.55
C GLY A 87 21.24 13.08 9.83
N VAL A 88 20.45 14.04 10.36
CA VAL A 88 20.74 14.71 11.63
C VAL A 88 20.75 13.72 12.80
N ALA A 89 19.79 12.80 12.87
CA ALA A 89 19.73 11.78 13.92
C ALA A 89 20.91 10.78 13.85
N ALA A 90 21.29 10.34 12.66
CA ALA A 90 22.42 9.44 12.46
C ALA A 90 23.75 10.12 12.81
N ILE A 91 23.96 11.36 12.35
CA ILE A 91 25.18 12.15 12.64
C ILE A 91 25.29 12.42 14.14
N SER A 92 24.22 12.84 14.79
CA SER A 92 24.22 13.12 16.24
C SER A 92 24.50 11.88 17.07
N THR A 93 23.92 10.72 16.69
CA THR A 93 24.19 9.44 17.36
C THR A 93 25.63 8.99 17.14
N PHE A 94 26.14 9.09 15.90
CA PHE A 94 27.50 8.71 15.56
C PHE A 94 28.56 9.58 16.25
N ALA A 95 28.36 10.91 16.24
CA ALA A 95 29.22 11.86 16.94
C ALA A 95 29.27 11.54 18.45
N ARG A 96 28.14 11.19 19.05
CA ARG A 96 28.06 10.82 20.47
C ARG A 96 28.79 9.52 20.80
N VAL A 97 28.66 8.51 19.94
CA VAL A 97 29.39 7.24 20.09
C VAL A 97 30.90 7.48 20.01
N LEU A 98 31.37 8.26 19.03
CA LEU A 98 32.76 8.67 18.89
C LEU A 98 33.29 9.39 20.14
N LEU A 99 32.49 10.31 20.70
CA LEU A 99 32.86 11.09 21.88
C LEU A 99 32.83 10.26 23.19
N SER A 100 32.04 9.18 23.25
CA SER A 100 31.85 8.38 24.47
C SER A 100 33.00 7.43 24.84
N ARG A 101 34.05 7.34 24.00
CA ARG A 101 35.23 6.46 24.17
C ARG A 101 34.95 4.96 24.40
N ARG A 102 33.70 4.49 24.32
CA ARG A 102 33.32 3.06 24.42
C ARG A 102 33.36 2.40 23.04
N PHE A 103 34.57 2.11 22.57
CA PHE A 103 34.85 1.79 21.17
C PHE A 103 34.61 0.35 20.71
N PHE A 104 34.22 -0.60 21.56
CA PHE A 104 34.36 -2.00 21.14
C PHE A 104 33.27 -2.51 20.17
N LEU A 105 32.07 -1.92 20.16
CA LEU A 105 30.97 -2.33 19.24
C LEU A 105 30.06 -1.18 18.76
N GLY A 106 30.07 -0.04 19.46
CA GLY A 106 29.14 1.07 19.25
C GLY A 106 29.13 1.68 17.84
N PRO A 107 30.28 1.96 17.20
CA PRO A 107 30.32 2.60 15.89
C PRO A 107 29.79 1.69 14.78
N ALA A 108 30.14 0.39 14.84
CA ALA A 108 29.68 -0.60 13.87
C ALA A 108 28.17 -0.84 13.99
N SER A 109 27.64 -0.96 15.21
CA SER A 109 26.20 -1.08 15.42
C SER A 109 25.43 0.17 15.00
N ALA A 110 25.98 1.37 15.24
CA ALA A 110 25.36 2.62 14.82
C ALA A 110 25.34 2.78 13.30
N LEU A 111 26.42 2.37 12.63
CA LEU A 111 26.50 2.36 11.16
C LEU A 111 25.51 1.37 10.54
N VAL A 112 25.46 0.14 11.07
CA VAL A 112 24.52 -0.90 10.59
C VAL A 112 23.08 -0.47 10.83
N ALA A 113 22.75 0.09 11.99
CA ALA A 113 21.42 0.64 12.25
C ALA A 113 21.09 1.80 11.29
N GLY A 114 22.03 2.72 11.07
CA GLY A 114 21.86 3.83 10.13
C GLY A 114 21.65 3.38 8.68
N LEU A 115 22.40 2.38 8.22
CA LEU A 115 22.27 1.80 6.87
C LEU A 115 20.97 1.00 6.71
N ALA A 116 20.61 0.17 7.68
CA ALA A 116 19.35 -0.57 7.68
C ALA A 116 18.15 0.37 7.68
N PHE A 117 18.24 1.47 8.44
CA PHE A 117 17.20 2.48 8.50
C PHE A 117 17.13 3.32 7.21
N ALA A 118 18.26 3.79 6.66
CA ALA A 118 18.30 4.52 5.39
C ALA A 118 17.78 3.67 4.21
N GLY A 119 18.17 2.39 4.15
CA GLY A 119 17.68 1.45 3.16
C GLY A 119 16.18 1.17 3.30
N GLY A 120 15.71 0.96 4.53
CA GLY A 120 14.29 0.74 4.85
C GLY A 120 13.43 1.96 4.48
N SER A 121 13.87 3.17 4.81
CA SER A 121 13.17 4.40 4.45
C SER A 121 13.20 4.66 2.96
N ALA A 122 14.33 4.48 2.26
CA ALA A 122 14.38 4.65 0.81
C ALA A 122 13.46 3.66 0.07
N TYR A 123 13.39 2.41 0.55
CA TYR A 123 12.45 1.42 0.05
C TYR A 123 10.99 1.82 0.34
N ALA A 124 10.68 2.25 1.56
CA ALA A 124 9.34 2.71 1.95
C ALA A 124 8.90 3.95 1.14
N PHE A 125 9.79 4.91 0.90
CA PHE A 125 9.53 6.08 0.07
C PHE A 125 9.30 5.70 -1.40
N ASN A 126 10.15 4.86 -1.99
CA ASN A 126 9.97 4.41 -3.37
C ASN A 126 8.69 3.58 -3.53
N GLY A 127 8.37 2.72 -2.56
CA GLY A 127 7.12 1.97 -2.52
C GLY A 127 5.89 2.88 -2.39
N SER A 128 5.95 3.87 -1.51
CA SER A 128 4.86 4.83 -1.31
C SER A 128 4.66 5.72 -2.53
N LEU A 129 5.75 6.23 -3.14
CA LEU A 129 5.70 7.02 -4.37
C LEU A 129 5.16 6.20 -5.54
N GLY A 130 5.58 4.94 -5.69
CA GLY A 130 5.05 4.04 -6.70
C GLY A 130 3.56 3.76 -6.52
N THR A 131 3.09 3.70 -5.27
CA THR A 131 1.66 3.51 -4.96
C THR A 131 0.88 4.81 -5.19
N PHE A 132 1.43 5.95 -4.80
CA PHE A 132 0.80 7.27 -4.98
C PHE A 132 0.70 7.63 -6.46
N THR A 133 1.78 7.50 -7.24
CA THR A 133 1.76 7.77 -8.69
C THR A 133 0.85 6.81 -9.47
N ARG A 134 0.72 5.55 -9.03
CA ARG A 134 -0.27 4.63 -9.60
C ARG A 134 -1.70 4.95 -9.14
N GLY A 135 -1.90 5.47 -7.93
CA GLY A 135 -3.20 5.81 -7.36
C GLY A 135 -3.75 7.19 -7.75
N ASP A 136 -2.89 8.11 -8.18
CA ASP A 136 -3.24 9.49 -8.61
C ASP A 136 -3.77 9.54 -10.06
N SER A 137 -4.00 8.38 -10.68
CA SER A 137 -4.43 8.29 -12.07
C SER A 137 -5.95 8.45 -12.27
N HIS A 138 -6.71 8.78 -11.22
CA HIS A 138 -8.17 8.87 -11.27
C HIS A 138 -8.74 10.15 -10.70
N SER A 139 -9.74 10.71 -11.39
CA SER A 139 -10.55 11.78 -10.83
C SER A 139 -11.22 11.32 -9.54
N ARG A 140 -11.41 12.23 -8.57
CA ARG A 140 -12.06 11.94 -7.28
C ARG A 140 -13.39 11.18 -7.45
N THR A 141 -14.15 11.51 -8.49
CA THR A 141 -15.42 10.84 -8.82
C THR A 141 -15.21 9.42 -9.32
N ALA A 142 -14.21 9.18 -10.18
CA ALA A 142 -13.86 7.84 -10.63
C ALA A 142 -13.42 6.95 -9.46
N SER A 143 -12.57 7.47 -8.55
CA SER A 143 -12.14 6.73 -7.35
C SER A 143 -13.31 6.43 -6.41
N ALA A 144 -14.22 7.37 -6.21
CA ALA A 144 -15.42 7.17 -5.39
C ALA A 144 -16.35 6.10 -6.01
N ASN A 145 -16.53 6.10 -7.32
CA ASN A 145 -17.32 5.09 -8.03
C ASN A 145 -16.69 3.70 -7.91
N THR A 146 -15.37 3.60 -8.13
CA THR A 146 -14.60 2.36 -7.95
C THR A 146 -14.75 1.83 -6.54
N PHE A 147 -14.58 2.66 -5.52
CA PHE A 147 -14.73 2.25 -4.12
C PHE A 147 -16.15 1.74 -3.82
N GLN A 148 -17.19 2.46 -4.26
CA GLN A 148 -18.58 2.03 -4.03
C GLN A 148 -18.91 0.71 -4.75
N VAL A 149 -18.43 0.51 -5.97
CA VAL A 149 -18.57 -0.76 -6.70
C VAL A 149 -17.83 -1.87 -5.96
N ALA A 150 -16.57 -1.63 -5.58
CA ALA A 150 -15.74 -2.60 -4.89
C ALA A 150 -16.37 -3.05 -3.55
N MET A 151 -16.88 -2.11 -2.76
CA MET A 151 -17.57 -2.40 -1.50
C MET A 151 -18.86 -3.23 -1.67
N ARG A 152 -19.48 -3.26 -2.85
CA ARG A 152 -20.61 -4.16 -3.16
C ARG A 152 -20.15 -5.51 -3.70
N ILE A 153 -19.02 -5.55 -4.42
CA ILE A 153 -18.38 -6.80 -4.85
C ILE A 153 -17.87 -7.60 -3.64
N VAL A 154 -17.43 -6.94 -2.56
CA VAL A 154 -16.98 -7.59 -1.32
C VAL A 154 -17.96 -8.61 -0.74
N PRO A 155 -19.17 -8.18 -0.31
CA PRO A 155 -20.16 -9.10 0.22
C PRO A 155 -20.69 -10.08 -0.83
N TYR A 156 -20.70 -9.72 -2.10
CA TYR A 156 -21.07 -10.63 -3.18
C TYR A 156 -20.13 -11.82 -3.26
N LEU A 157 -18.82 -11.59 -3.45
CA LEU A 157 -17.86 -12.70 -3.53
C LEU A 157 -17.82 -13.49 -2.22
N ARG A 158 -17.92 -12.83 -1.05
CA ARG A 158 -17.98 -13.55 0.22
C ARG A 158 -19.17 -14.53 0.28
N ARG A 159 -20.34 -14.10 -0.18
CA ARG A 159 -21.53 -14.96 -0.24
C ARG A 159 -21.37 -16.09 -1.25
N GLU A 160 -20.88 -15.79 -2.45
CA GLU A 160 -20.79 -16.77 -3.53
C GLU A 160 -19.66 -17.78 -3.31
N LEU A 161 -18.55 -17.39 -2.69
CA LEU A 161 -17.38 -18.25 -2.46
C LEU A 161 -17.46 -19.02 -1.13
N GLY A 162 -18.19 -18.48 -0.15
CA GLY A 162 -18.18 -18.98 1.22
C GLY A 162 -16.95 -18.53 2.02
N ASP A 163 -16.94 -18.82 3.32
CA ASP A 163 -15.81 -18.45 4.17
C ASP A 163 -14.57 -19.30 3.83
N GLY A 164 -13.40 -18.65 3.72
CA GLY A 164 -12.09 -19.30 3.57
C GLY A 164 -11.58 -19.51 2.14
N ARG A 165 -12.39 -19.32 1.09
CA ARG A 165 -11.93 -19.40 -0.30
C ARG A 165 -11.47 -18.03 -0.80
N LEU A 166 -10.18 -17.91 -1.12
CA LEU A 166 -9.61 -16.69 -1.68
C LEU A 166 -9.91 -16.61 -3.19
N PRO A 167 -10.52 -15.52 -3.68
CA PRO A 167 -10.69 -15.31 -5.11
C PRO A 167 -9.34 -15.09 -5.79
N ALA A 168 -9.19 -15.58 -7.02
CA ALA A 168 -8.06 -15.25 -7.88
C ALA A 168 -8.54 -14.44 -9.10
N PHE A 169 -8.17 -13.16 -9.15
CA PHE A 169 -8.67 -12.18 -10.10
C PHE A 169 -7.91 -12.18 -11.42
N TRP A 170 -8.63 -12.11 -12.53
CA TRP A 170 -8.07 -11.86 -13.85
C TRP A 170 -8.87 -10.77 -14.56
N TYR A 171 -8.18 -9.77 -15.09
CA TYR A 171 -8.82 -8.59 -15.67
C TYR A 171 -7.86 -7.90 -16.64
N ASP A 172 -8.37 -6.91 -17.36
CA ASP A 172 -7.58 -5.95 -18.15
C ASP A 172 -7.38 -4.68 -17.31
N ASP A 173 -6.12 -4.29 -17.07
CA ASP A 173 -5.78 -3.09 -16.30
C ASP A 173 -5.90 -1.77 -17.08
N THR A 174 -5.94 -1.86 -18.42
CA THR A 174 -6.21 -0.72 -19.30
C THR A 174 -7.70 -0.42 -19.38
N ALA A 175 -8.54 -1.43 -19.14
CA ALA A 175 -9.98 -1.32 -19.12
C ALA A 175 -10.48 -0.54 -17.90
N ALA A 176 -11.63 0.13 -18.07
CA ALA A 176 -12.29 0.93 -17.03
C ALA A 176 -11.36 1.93 -16.32
N ASN A 177 -10.34 2.44 -17.03
CA ASN A 177 -9.27 3.25 -16.49
C ASN A 177 -8.70 2.63 -15.20
N GLY A 178 -8.24 1.38 -15.17
CA GLY A 178 -7.60 0.82 -13.97
C GLY A 178 -8.53 0.59 -12.74
N ALA A 179 -9.85 0.82 -12.86
CA ALA A 179 -10.79 0.56 -11.77
C ALA A 179 -10.75 -0.90 -11.29
N HIS A 180 -10.50 -1.86 -12.20
CA HIS A 180 -10.33 -3.27 -11.86
C HIS A 180 -9.15 -3.53 -10.91
N VAL A 181 -8.04 -2.80 -11.08
CA VAL A 181 -6.90 -2.87 -10.15
C VAL A 181 -7.32 -2.37 -8.76
N GLY A 182 -8.06 -1.26 -8.69
CA GLY A 182 -8.59 -0.74 -7.43
C GLY A 182 -9.53 -1.73 -6.73
N ILE A 183 -10.44 -2.35 -7.48
CA ILE A 183 -11.36 -3.38 -6.96
C ILE A 183 -10.60 -4.59 -6.44
N GLN A 184 -9.64 -5.11 -7.22
CA GLN A 184 -8.81 -6.25 -6.80
C GLN A 184 -7.96 -5.92 -5.57
N SER A 185 -7.46 -4.69 -5.46
CA SER A 185 -6.58 -4.27 -4.35
C SER A 185 -7.23 -4.39 -2.98
N LEU A 186 -8.57 -4.33 -2.89
CA LEU A 186 -9.29 -4.58 -1.64
C LEU A 186 -9.20 -6.03 -1.15
N TYR A 187 -8.76 -6.96 -2.00
CA TYR A 187 -8.64 -8.38 -1.71
C TYR A 187 -7.18 -8.84 -1.60
N TYR A 188 -6.40 -8.22 -0.71
CA TYR A 188 -4.97 -8.49 -0.56
C TYR A 188 -4.22 -8.29 -1.88
N PHE A 189 -3.99 -7.03 -2.22
CA PHE A 189 -3.26 -6.61 -3.41
C PHE A 189 -2.00 -7.47 -3.64
N SER A 190 -1.71 -7.77 -4.91
CA SER A 190 -0.64 -8.68 -5.37
C SER A 190 -0.79 -10.18 -5.09
N TYR A 191 -1.52 -10.59 -4.05
CA TYR A 191 -1.69 -12.01 -3.70
C TYR A 191 -2.79 -12.70 -4.49
N THR A 192 -3.85 -11.98 -4.83
CA THR A 192 -5.03 -12.55 -5.47
C THR A 192 -5.11 -12.27 -6.96
N TYR A 193 -4.20 -11.53 -7.59
CA TYR A 193 -4.26 -11.38 -9.05
C TYR A 193 -3.52 -12.51 -9.77
N LEU A 194 -4.11 -12.99 -10.86
CA LEU A 194 -3.54 -13.92 -11.81
C LEU A 194 -2.91 -13.20 -12.99
N GLY A 195 -3.58 -12.18 -13.53
CA GLY A 195 -3.05 -11.41 -14.65
C GLY A 195 -3.81 -10.11 -14.86
N ARG A 196 -3.17 -9.19 -15.61
CA ARG A 196 -3.67 -7.84 -15.89
C ARG A 196 -3.88 -7.54 -17.37
N ASP A 197 -3.59 -8.52 -18.23
CA ASP A 197 -3.67 -8.39 -19.69
C ASP A 197 -4.79 -9.26 -20.27
N MET A 198 -5.94 -9.37 -19.60
CA MET A 198 -7.08 -10.13 -20.13
C MET A 198 -7.42 -9.62 -21.56
N PRO A 199 -7.68 -10.50 -22.53
CA PRO A 199 -7.87 -11.95 -22.43
C PRO A 199 -6.58 -12.78 -22.53
N LYS A 200 -5.37 -12.23 -22.55
CA LYS A 200 -4.12 -12.96 -22.82
C LYS A 200 -3.67 -13.85 -21.65
N VAL A 201 -3.47 -15.14 -21.91
CA VAL A 201 -2.82 -16.11 -21.00
C VAL A 201 -1.30 -16.08 -21.23
N ASN A 202 -0.63 -15.09 -20.62
CA ASN A 202 0.82 -14.87 -20.76
C ASN A 202 1.64 -15.62 -19.69
N GLY A 203 2.96 -15.38 -19.66
CA GLY A 203 3.87 -16.02 -18.70
C GLY A 203 3.60 -15.68 -17.24
N ASP A 204 3.24 -14.43 -16.94
CA ASP A 204 2.87 -14.00 -15.58
C ASP A 204 1.61 -14.72 -15.11
N PHE A 205 0.57 -14.76 -15.96
CA PHE A 205 -0.66 -15.51 -15.68
C PHE A 205 -0.39 -16.97 -15.36
N LYS A 206 0.38 -17.67 -16.20
CA LYS A 206 0.69 -19.09 -15.99
C LYS A 206 1.49 -19.31 -14.70
N THR A 207 2.46 -18.45 -14.43
CA THR A 207 3.30 -18.53 -13.23
C THR A 207 2.44 -18.36 -11.98
N ARG A 208 1.55 -17.37 -11.98
CA ARG A 208 0.64 -17.07 -10.87
C ARG A 208 -0.41 -18.14 -10.67
N LEU A 209 -1.01 -18.64 -11.76
CA LEU A 209 -1.94 -19.77 -11.69
C LEU A 209 -1.29 -20.99 -11.03
N ALA A 210 -0.05 -21.32 -11.42
CA ALA A 210 0.69 -22.44 -10.83
C ALA A 210 1.11 -22.18 -9.37
N THR A 211 1.46 -20.94 -9.02
CA THR A 211 1.96 -20.57 -7.68
C THR A 211 0.84 -20.48 -6.66
N ILE A 212 -0.25 -19.80 -7.04
CA ILE A 212 -1.42 -19.59 -6.18
C ILE A 212 -2.27 -20.87 -6.12
N ASN A 213 -2.30 -21.62 -7.22
CA ASN A 213 -3.13 -22.82 -7.39
C ASN A 213 -4.59 -22.60 -6.90
N PRO A 214 -5.28 -21.58 -7.42
CA PRO A 214 -6.58 -21.20 -6.90
C PRO A 214 -7.64 -22.25 -7.25
N GLU A 215 -8.69 -22.32 -6.43
CA GLU A 215 -9.87 -23.13 -6.74
C GLU A 215 -10.91 -22.37 -7.54
N VAL A 216 -10.82 -21.03 -7.58
CA VAL A 216 -11.77 -20.14 -8.22
C VAL A 216 -11.03 -19.03 -8.95
N ILE A 217 -11.45 -18.74 -10.18
CA ILE A 217 -11.06 -17.53 -10.91
C ILE A 217 -12.25 -16.56 -10.92
N VAL A 218 -11.97 -15.30 -10.58
CA VAL A 218 -12.92 -14.19 -10.70
C VAL A 218 -12.46 -13.28 -11.84
N LEU A 219 -13.31 -13.09 -12.84
CA LEU A 219 -13.06 -12.17 -13.94
C LEU A 219 -13.73 -10.84 -13.64
N LEU A 220 -12.97 -9.74 -13.74
CA LEU A 220 -13.52 -8.37 -13.70
C LEU A 220 -13.50 -7.80 -15.11
N CYS A 221 -14.66 -7.44 -15.63
CA CYS A 221 -14.84 -7.13 -17.04
C CYS A 221 -15.66 -5.86 -17.23
N SER A 222 -15.30 -5.07 -18.24
CA SER A 222 -16.09 -3.88 -18.63
C SER A 222 -17.42 -4.26 -19.29
N ASP A 223 -17.48 -5.43 -19.91
CA ASP A 223 -18.66 -5.96 -20.58
C ASP A 223 -18.94 -7.42 -20.19
N GLN A 224 -20.09 -7.92 -20.63
CA GLN A 224 -20.54 -9.28 -20.32
C GLN A 224 -19.72 -10.35 -21.04
N SER A 225 -18.99 -10.04 -22.11
CA SER A 225 -18.19 -11.03 -22.84
C SER A 225 -16.82 -11.27 -22.19
N CYS A 226 -16.34 -10.34 -21.36
CA CYS A 226 -14.99 -10.36 -20.77
C CYS A 226 -13.90 -10.49 -21.85
N ASP A 227 -14.11 -9.86 -23.00
CA ASP A 227 -13.21 -9.92 -24.17
C ASP A 227 -12.90 -11.35 -24.63
N GLY A 228 -13.80 -12.31 -24.39
CA GLY A 228 -13.59 -13.72 -24.70
C GLY A 228 -12.63 -14.44 -23.75
N GLY A 229 -12.33 -13.86 -22.58
CA GLY A 229 -11.46 -14.45 -21.55
C GLY A 229 -11.77 -15.91 -21.22
N PRO A 230 -13.03 -16.29 -20.91
CA PRO A 230 -13.39 -17.68 -20.63
C PRO A 230 -13.06 -18.64 -21.78
N ASP A 231 -13.33 -18.25 -23.03
CA ASP A 231 -13.03 -19.09 -24.19
C ASP A 231 -11.52 -19.21 -24.42
N ASN A 232 -10.76 -18.14 -24.17
CA ASN A 232 -9.31 -18.24 -24.24
C ASN A 232 -8.74 -19.18 -23.18
N LEU A 233 -9.24 -19.14 -21.93
CA LEU A 233 -8.81 -20.10 -20.89
C LEU A 233 -9.03 -21.55 -21.33
N ARG A 234 -10.23 -21.86 -21.83
CA ARG A 234 -10.55 -23.20 -22.35
C ARG A 234 -9.64 -23.61 -23.50
N SER A 235 -9.40 -22.70 -24.46
CA SER A 235 -8.50 -22.95 -25.60
C SER A 235 -7.05 -23.24 -25.18
N LYS A 236 -6.65 -22.78 -24.00
CA LYS A 236 -5.33 -23.04 -23.40
C LYS A 236 -5.31 -24.26 -22.47
N GLY A 237 -6.40 -25.03 -22.44
CA GLY A 237 -6.51 -26.23 -21.63
C GLY A 237 -6.66 -25.96 -20.13
N ILE A 238 -7.08 -24.75 -19.75
CA ILE A 238 -7.41 -24.43 -18.35
C ILE A 238 -8.90 -24.74 -18.16
N PRO A 239 -9.25 -25.82 -17.44
CA PRO A 239 -10.64 -26.22 -17.25
C PRO A 239 -11.34 -25.25 -16.29
N ILE A 240 -12.42 -24.65 -16.75
CA ILE A 240 -13.22 -23.71 -15.99
C ILE A 240 -14.69 -24.07 -16.06
N ASP A 241 -15.34 -24.09 -14.91
CA ASP A 241 -16.77 -24.31 -14.78
C ASP A 241 -17.45 -23.02 -14.32
N PHE A 242 -18.40 -22.54 -15.12
CA PHE A 242 -19.12 -21.31 -14.81
C PHE A 242 -19.97 -21.51 -13.55
N ARG A 243 -19.80 -20.61 -12.59
CA ARG A 243 -20.56 -20.63 -11.33
C ARG A 243 -21.68 -19.59 -11.34
N THR A 244 -21.31 -18.32 -11.52
CA THR A 244 -22.26 -17.21 -11.46
C THR A 244 -21.67 -15.94 -12.06
N GLU A 245 -22.53 -15.00 -12.44
CA GLU A 245 -22.14 -13.65 -12.83
C GLU A 245 -23.06 -12.59 -12.25
N HIS A 246 -22.51 -11.41 -12.01
CA HIS A 246 -23.29 -10.26 -11.59
C HIS A 246 -22.69 -8.97 -12.15
N ARG A 247 -23.56 -8.03 -12.54
CA ARG A 247 -23.14 -6.70 -12.97
C ARG A 247 -23.30 -5.70 -11.83
N PHE A 248 -22.20 -5.05 -11.46
CA PHE A 248 -22.19 -3.91 -10.56
C PHE A 248 -22.02 -2.62 -11.36
N ALA A 249 -22.73 -1.56 -10.95
CA ALA A 249 -22.61 -0.26 -11.59
C ALA A 249 -22.71 0.86 -10.57
N ASN A 250 -21.95 1.94 -10.81
CA ASN A 250 -22.06 3.19 -10.08
C ASN A 250 -21.55 4.36 -10.94
N GLY A 251 -22.41 5.32 -11.24
CA GLY A 251 -22.11 6.36 -12.23
C GLY A 251 -21.79 5.72 -13.59
N ASP A 252 -20.69 6.16 -14.21
CA ASP A 252 -20.24 5.63 -15.50
C ASP A 252 -19.46 4.31 -15.39
N LEU A 253 -19.09 3.89 -14.18
CA LEU A 253 -18.38 2.64 -13.98
C LEU A 253 -19.36 1.46 -13.98
N GLN A 254 -19.11 0.51 -14.86
CA GLN A 254 -19.80 -0.78 -14.91
C GLN A 254 -18.76 -1.90 -14.86
N VAL A 255 -19.00 -2.88 -14.00
CA VAL A 255 -18.11 -4.03 -13.82
C VAL A 255 -18.96 -5.29 -13.78
N TRP A 256 -18.72 -6.17 -14.74
CA TRP A 256 -19.18 -7.54 -14.72
C TRP A 256 -18.19 -8.38 -13.90
N VAL A 257 -18.71 -9.06 -12.90
CA VAL A 257 -17.96 -10.00 -12.07
C VAL A 257 -18.43 -11.40 -12.42
N LYS A 258 -17.56 -12.19 -13.02
CA LYS A 258 -17.84 -13.60 -13.33
C LYS A 258 -16.99 -14.51 -12.48
N ILE A 259 -17.61 -15.56 -11.94
CA ILE A 259 -16.95 -16.52 -11.06
C ILE A 259 -16.93 -17.88 -11.76
N PHE A 260 -15.74 -18.48 -11.82
CA PHE A 260 -15.52 -19.81 -12.36
C PHE A 260 -14.81 -20.68 -11.34
N ASP A 261 -15.31 -21.89 -11.11
CA ASP A 261 -14.56 -22.90 -10.38
C ASP A 261 -13.51 -23.51 -11.33
N LEU A 262 -12.29 -23.74 -10.82
CA LEU A 262 -11.26 -24.47 -11.52
C LEU A 262 -11.39 -25.96 -11.19
N THR A 263 -11.70 -26.76 -12.20
CA THR A 263 -11.74 -28.22 -12.06
C THR A 263 -10.31 -28.76 -12.03
N ARG A 264 -9.91 -29.39 -10.93
CA ARG A 264 -8.60 -30.05 -10.86
C ARG A 264 -8.56 -31.19 -11.88
N VAL A 265 -7.51 -31.23 -12.70
CA VAL A 265 -7.15 -32.39 -13.54
C VAL A 265 -6.44 -33.42 -12.69
#